data_AF-A0A5D4NIB7-F1
#
_entry.id   AF-A0A5D4NIB7-F1
#
_cell.length_a   1.000
_cell.length_b   1.000
_cell.length_c   1.000
_cell.angle_alpha   90.00
_cell.angle_beta   90.00
_cell.angle_gamma   90.00
#
_symmetry.space_group_name_H-M   'P 1'
#
loop_
_entity.id
_entity.type
_entity.pdbx_description
1 polymer ?
#
loop_
_entity_poly.entity_id
_entity_poly.type
_entity_poly.pdbx_seq_one_letter_code
_entity_poly.pdbx_strand_id
1 'polypeptide(L)'
;MKNDLISLSIFSLAIAIVIGSWFISNGLSNSGVHTDAEEVQQEQLLTQSELGEYLGLTEEEIKMFISEDISKSMIPYIKVGNEFYFSVKAIDKWLVETGSLKVGQ
;
A
#
# COMPACT_ATOMS: atom_id res chain seq x y z
N MET A 1 -21.27 53.26 2.50
CA MET A 1 -22.34 52.34 2.94
C MET A 1 -22.48 51.12 2.05
N LYS A 2 -22.66 51.22 0.72
CA LYS A 2 -22.77 50.02 -0.15
C LYS A 2 -21.47 49.21 -0.20
N ASN A 3 -20.33 49.87 -0.38
CA ASN A 3 -19.04 49.21 -0.58
C ASN A 3 -18.53 48.50 0.68
N ASP A 4 -18.96 48.96 1.85
CA ASP A 4 -18.61 48.37 3.15
C ASP A 4 -19.27 46.99 3.34
N LEU A 5 -20.49 46.82 2.80
CA LEU A 5 -21.20 45.54 2.80
C LEU A 5 -20.56 44.53 1.83
N ILE A 6 -20.11 44.99 0.66
CA ILE A 6 -19.37 44.14 -0.28
C ILE A 6 -18.07 43.68 0.38
N SER A 7 -17.31 44.59 0.98
CA SER A 7 -16.04 44.28 1.65
C SER A 7 -16.22 43.27 2.80
N LEU A 8 -17.27 43.45 3.62
CA LEU A 8 -17.61 42.53 4.70
C LEU A 8 -17.92 41.11 4.20
N SER A 9 -18.62 41.00 3.06
CA SER A 9 -18.96 39.68 2.48
C SER A 9 -17.73 38.92 1.97
N ILE A 10 -16.77 39.63 1.36
CA ILE A 10 -15.53 39.04 0.85
C ILE A 10 -14.68 38.54 2.01
N PHE A 11 -14.60 39.32 3.09
CA PHE A 11 -13.88 38.93 4.29
C PHE A 11 -14.53 37.73 4.99
N SER A 12 -15.87 37.73 5.11
CA SER A 12 -16.62 36.60 5.67
C SER A 12 -16.43 35.32 4.85
N LEU A 13 -16.40 35.43 3.52
CA LEU A 13 -16.18 34.30 2.63
C LEU A 13 -14.77 33.71 2.80
N ALA A 14 -13.74 34.57 2.89
CA ALA A 14 -12.36 34.13 3.11
C ALA A 14 -12.21 33.35 4.42
N ILE A 15 -12.82 33.82 5.51
CA ILE A 15 -12.78 33.14 6.81
C ILE A 15 -13.49 31.78 6.73
N ALA A 16 -14.65 31.71 6.07
CA ALA A 16 -15.40 30.47 5.93
C ALA A 16 -14.58 29.39 5.17
N ILE A 17 -13.86 29.79 4.12
CA ILE A 17 -12.98 28.88 3.36
C ILE A 17 -11.84 28.35 4.24
N VAL A 18 -11.20 29.21 5.04
CA VAL A 18 -10.10 28.80 5.94
C VAL A 18 -10.59 27.81 6.99
N ILE A 19 -11.72 28.11 7.65
CA ILE A 19 -12.31 27.23 8.68
C ILE A 19 -12.76 25.90 8.07
N GLY A 20 -13.42 25.93 6.92
CA GLY A 20 -13.86 24.73 6.21
C GLY A 20 -12.68 23.84 5.80
N SER A 21 -11.60 24.45 5.29
CA SER A 21 -10.36 23.74 4.92
C SER A 21 -9.68 23.11 6.13
N TRP A 22 -9.64 23.81 7.27
CA TRP A 22 -9.09 23.26 8.52
C TRP A 22 -9.93 22.06 9.01
N PHE A 23 -11.26 22.16 8.96
CA PHE A 23 -12.14 21.08 9.40
C PHE A 23 -11.98 19.82 8.53
N ILE A 24 -11.91 20.00 7.20
CA ILE A 24 -11.58 18.94 6.25
C ILE A 24 -10.18 18.35 6.54
N SER A 25 -9.16 19.20 6.73
CA SER A 25 -7.77 18.77 6.95
C SER A 25 -7.62 17.95 8.23
N ASN A 26 -8.35 18.30 9.28
CA ASN A 26 -8.31 17.57 10.56
C ASN A 26 -9.03 16.22 10.46
N GLY A 27 -10.10 16.13 9.67
CA GLY A 27 -10.76 14.86 9.35
C GLY A 27 -9.93 13.93 8.48
N LEU A 28 -9.20 14.50 7.50
CA LEU A 28 -8.30 13.76 6.61
C LEU A 28 -7.00 13.33 7.29
N SER A 29 -6.46 14.10 8.25
CA SER A 29 -5.19 13.73 8.92
C SER A 29 -5.29 12.48 9.80
N ASN A 30 -6.50 12.08 10.20
CA ASN A 30 -6.73 10.85 10.98
C ASN A 30 -7.18 9.66 10.11
N SER A 31 -7.56 9.89 8.87
CA SER A 31 -8.01 8.85 7.94
C SER A 31 -7.08 8.89 6.75
N GLY A 32 -6.02 8.08 6.78
CA GLY A 32 -4.98 8.01 5.75
C GLY A 32 -5.56 8.22 4.35
N VAL A 33 -5.36 9.44 3.83
CA VAL A 33 -5.78 9.82 2.49
C VAL A 33 -4.84 9.12 1.52
N HIS A 34 -5.27 7.96 1.04
CA HIS A 34 -4.88 7.51 -0.29
C HIS A 34 -5.45 8.54 -1.28
N THR A 35 -4.63 9.52 -1.64
CA THR A 35 -4.87 10.27 -2.86
C THR A 35 -4.46 9.34 -4.00
N ASP A 36 -5.40 8.95 -4.84
CA ASP A 36 -5.14 8.41 -6.18
C ASP A 36 -4.45 9.49 -7.03
N ALA A 37 -3.17 9.73 -6.75
CA ALA A 37 -2.26 10.52 -7.55
C ALA A 37 -1.09 9.58 -7.86
N GLU A 38 -1.14 8.98 -9.05
CA GLU A 38 -0.14 8.05 -9.59
C GLU A 38 0.41 7.10 -8.52
N GLU A 39 -0.21 5.92 -8.44
CA GLU A 39 0.36 4.76 -7.76
C GLU A 39 1.74 4.47 -8.38
N VAL A 40 2.78 5.19 -7.94
CA VAL A 40 4.08 4.60 -7.69
C VAL A 40 3.76 3.60 -6.61
N GLN A 41 3.28 2.43 -7.05
CA GLN A 41 3.25 1.23 -6.25
C GLN A 41 4.69 1.09 -5.80
N GLN A 42 5.01 1.63 -4.63
CA GLN A 42 6.24 1.32 -3.94
C GLN A 42 6.10 -0.18 -3.75
N GLU A 43 6.75 -0.94 -4.63
CA GLU A 43 6.73 -2.39 -4.60
C GLU A 43 7.17 -2.77 -3.20
N GLN A 44 6.22 -3.14 -2.36
CA GLN A 44 6.49 -3.40 -0.97
C GLN A 44 7.26 -4.72 -0.96
N LEU A 45 8.55 -4.60 -0.69
CA LEU A 45 9.48 -5.71 -0.65
C LEU A 45 9.47 -6.27 0.76
N LEU A 46 8.96 -7.48 0.90
CA LEU A 46 8.99 -8.23 2.14
C LEU A 46 10.29 -9.01 2.25
N THR A 47 10.87 -9.00 3.43
CA THR A 47 11.90 -9.96 3.82
C THR A 47 11.30 -11.36 4.02
N GLN A 48 12.14 -12.38 4.22
CA GLN A 48 11.67 -13.75 4.46
C GLN A 48 10.74 -13.87 5.68
N SER A 49 11.03 -13.12 6.75
CA SER A 49 10.23 -13.14 7.98
C SER A 49 8.88 -12.46 7.76
N GLU A 50 8.88 -11.30 7.08
CA GLU A 50 7.64 -10.58 6.74
C GLU A 50 6.77 -11.34 5.74
N LEU A 51 7.37 -12.12 4.83
CA LEU A 51 6.64 -13.03 3.96
C LEU A 51 5.91 -14.13 4.77
N GLY A 52 6.49 -14.58 5.88
CA GLY A 52 5.89 -15.54 6.82
C GLY A 52 4.63 -15.02 7.43
N GLU A 53 4.73 -13.83 8.02
CA GLU A 53 3.58 -13.13 8.57
C GLU A 53 2.51 -12.87 7.50
N TYR A 54 2.93 -12.49 6.29
CA TYR A 54 2.01 -12.20 5.19
C TYR A 54 1.27 -13.44 4.67
N LEU A 55 1.96 -14.57 4.53
CA LEU A 55 1.36 -15.83 4.06
C LEU A 55 0.68 -16.64 5.18
N GLY A 56 0.84 -16.22 6.44
CA GLY A 56 0.40 -17.00 7.60
C GLY A 56 1.17 -18.31 7.78
N LEU A 57 2.41 -18.35 7.27
CA LEU A 57 3.29 -19.51 7.32
C LEU A 57 4.41 -19.28 8.34
N THR A 58 4.87 -20.38 8.94
CA THR A 58 6.01 -20.32 9.85
C THR A 58 7.33 -20.12 9.08
N GLU A 59 8.34 -19.55 9.73
CA GLU A 59 9.65 -19.29 9.10
C GLU A 59 10.28 -20.60 8.59
N GLU A 60 10.02 -21.72 9.27
CA GLU A 60 10.47 -23.05 8.88
C GLU A 60 9.83 -23.52 7.57
N GLU A 61 8.53 -23.29 7.40
CA GLU A 61 7.80 -23.63 6.17
C GLU A 61 8.27 -22.78 5.00
N ILE A 62 8.48 -21.49 5.22
CA ILE A 62 9.02 -20.59 4.19
C ILE A 62 10.44 -20.97 3.80
N LYS A 63 11.27 -21.37 4.77
CA LYS A 63 12.63 -21.87 4.50
C LYS A 63 12.60 -23.19 3.73
N MET A 64 11.56 -24.01 3.90
CA MET A 64 11.32 -25.21 3.10
C MET A 64 10.99 -24.88 1.64
N PHE A 65 10.23 -23.80 1.38
CA PHE A 65 9.96 -23.31 0.02
C PHE A 65 11.16 -22.63 -0.63
N ILE A 66 12.02 -21.98 0.16
CA ILE A 66 13.22 -21.25 -0.30
C ILE A 66 14.50 -22.13 -0.23
N SER A 67 14.36 -23.45 -0.12
CA SER A 67 15.51 -24.35 0.10
C SER A 67 16.46 -24.45 -1.10
N GLU A 68 17.75 -24.21 -0.80
CA GLU A 68 19.04 -24.42 -1.51
C GLU A 68 19.17 -23.95 -2.96
N ASP A 69 18.12 -24.01 -3.77
CA ASP A 69 18.11 -23.65 -5.18
C ASP A 69 16.91 -22.72 -5.44
N ILE A 70 17.11 -21.45 -5.13
CA ILE A 70 16.08 -20.39 -5.23
C ILE A 70 15.62 -20.25 -6.70
N SER A 71 16.42 -20.73 -7.66
CA SER A 71 16.09 -20.85 -9.08
C SER A 71 14.95 -21.85 -9.38
N LYS A 72 14.63 -22.76 -8.46
CA LYS A 72 13.44 -23.63 -8.48
C LYS A 72 12.34 -23.17 -7.53
N SER A 73 12.56 -22.08 -6.79
CA SER A 73 11.55 -21.53 -5.89
C SER A 73 10.31 -21.20 -6.71
N MET A 74 9.20 -21.81 -6.33
CA MET A 74 7.91 -21.57 -6.98
C MET A 74 7.43 -20.13 -6.71
N ILE A 75 7.98 -19.51 -5.67
CA ILE A 75 7.62 -18.18 -5.20
C ILE A 75 8.48 -17.12 -5.91
N PRO A 76 7.87 -16.10 -6.53
CA PRO A 76 8.61 -15.02 -7.18
C PRO A 76 9.39 -14.20 -6.15
N TYR A 77 10.68 -14.01 -6.40
CA TYR A 77 11.61 -13.30 -5.54
C TYR A 77 12.42 -12.27 -6.33
N ILE A 78 12.92 -11.27 -5.62
CA ILE A 78 13.80 -10.22 -6.12
C ILE A 78 15.10 -10.32 -5.33
N LYS A 79 16.22 -10.47 -6.02
CA LYS A 79 17.54 -10.49 -5.39
C LYS A 79 18.14 -9.09 -5.44
N VAL A 80 18.37 -8.49 -4.28
CA VAL A 80 19.05 -7.20 -4.14
C VAL A 80 20.37 -7.44 -3.41
N GLY A 81 21.48 -7.41 -4.15
CA GLY A 81 22.79 -7.74 -3.59
C GLY A 81 22.89 -9.20 -3.14
N ASN A 82 23.01 -9.43 -1.83
CA ASN A 82 23.08 -10.75 -1.21
C ASN A 82 21.79 -11.14 -0.46
N GLU A 83 20.77 -10.29 -0.52
CA GLU A 83 19.50 -10.50 0.18
C GLU A 83 18.38 -10.79 -0.81
N PHE A 84 17.40 -11.56 -0.33
CA PHE A 84 16.21 -11.96 -1.07
C PHE A 84 15.01 -11.24 -0.51
N TYR A 85 14.29 -10.59 -1.42
CA TYR A 85 13.10 -9.80 -1.15
C TYR A 85 11.93 -10.35 -1.95
N PHE A 86 10.72 -10.21 -1.41
CA PHE A 86 9.50 -10.76 -1.99
C PHE A 86 8.52 -9.62 -2.20
N SER A 87 8.20 -9.30 -3.46
CA SER A 87 7.22 -8.25 -3.77
C SER A 87 5.82 -8.76 -3.47
N VAL A 88 5.10 -8.08 -2.57
CA VAL A 88 3.70 -8.41 -2.22
C VAL A 88 2.84 -8.65 -3.46
N LYS A 89 2.99 -7.80 -4.48
CA LYS A 89 2.24 -7.89 -5.72
C LYS A 89 2.55 -9.16 -6.52
N ALA A 90 3.82 -9.60 -6.51
CA ALA A 90 4.23 -10.83 -7.17
C ALA A 90 3.75 -12.06 -6.40
N ILE A 91 3.77 -12.00 -5.07
CA ILE A 91 3.24 -13.05 -4.18
C ILE A 91 1.73 -13.19 -4.36
N ASP A 92 0.99 -12.09 -4.37
CA ASP A 92 -0.46 -12.08 -4.55
C ASP A 92 -0.84 -12.64 -5.93
N LYS A 93 -0.15 -12.19 -6.99
CA LYS A 93 -0.33 -12.75 -8.33
C LYS A 93 -0.02 -14.24 -8.38
N TRP A 94 1.06 -14.68 -7.72
CA TRP A 94 1.42 -16.08 -7.61
C TRP A 94 0.37 -16.91 -6.84
N LEU A 95 -0.18 -16.39 -5.74
CA LEU A 95 -1.26 -17.05 -4.99
C LEU A 95 -2.51 -17.22 -5.84
N VAL A 96 -2.86 -16.22 -6.66
CA VAL A 96 -3.99 -16.30 -7.58
C VAL A 96 -3.73 -17.33 -8.69
N GLU A 97 -2.53 -17.35 -9.28
CA GLU A 97 -2.16 -18.30 -10.34
C GLU A 97 -2.06 -19.74 -9.82
N THR A 98 -1.52 -19.95 -8.62
CA THR A 98 -1.41 -21.28 -7.99
C THR A 98 -2.71 -21.75 -7.36
N GLY A 99 -3.48 -20.85 -6.75
CA GLY A 99 -4.81 -21.12 -6.19
C GLY A 99 -5.86 -21.43 -7.26
N SER A 100 -5.72 -20.86 -8.46
CA SER A 100 -6.59 -21.17 -9.60
C SER A 100 -6.38 -22.57 -10.21
N LEU A 101 -5.36 -23.32 -9.78
CA LEU A 101 -5.16 -24.72 -10.20
C LEU A 101 -5.93 -25.76 -9.36
N LYS A 102 -7.01 -25.34 -8.67
CA LYS A 102 -8.04 -26.25 -8.16
C LYS A 102 -9.45 -25.82 -8.59
N VAL A 103 -9.70 -25.83 -9.91
CA VAL A 103 -11.06 -26.05 -10.43
C VAL A 103 -11.00 -27.26 -11.35
N GLY A 104 -11.15 -28.44 -10.75
CA GLY A 104 -11.26 -29.69 -11.50
C GLY A 104 -10.73 -30.90 -10.74
N GLN A 105 -11.48 -31.35 -9.73
CA GLN A 105 -11.75 -32.77 -9.48
C GLN A 105 -12.91 -32.94 -8.50
#